data_AF-X1T992-F1
#
_entry.id   AF-X1T992-F1
#
_cell.length_a   1.000
_cell.length_b   1.000
_cell.length_c   1.000
_cell.angle_alpha   90.00
_cell.angle_beta   90.00
_cell.angle_gamma   90.00
#
_symmetry.space_group_name_H-M   'P 1'
#
loop_
_entity.id
_entity.type
_entity.pdbx_description
1 polymer ?
#
loop_
_entity_poly.entity_id
_entity_poly.type
_entity_poly.pdbx_seq_one_letter_code
_entity_poly.pdbx_strand_id
1 'polypeptide(L)'
;MVRKKSPAIWGRVVDIEWKGDVYLSQQLNLDYRLKDILLQTEPKELKSNIVIFPEPKYEYAKVRTAYLLPSPDLFEAIDIIAKYIKSG
;
A
#
# COMPACT_ATOMS: atom_id res chain seq x y z
N MET A 1 -8.17 -0.53 1.02
CA MET A 1 -6.84 -1.09 0.72
C MET A 1 -6.77 -1.49 -0.74
N VAL A 2 -5.98 -0.74 -1.50
CA VAL A 2 -5.36 -1.05 -2.81
C VAL A 2 -6.11 -2.03 -3.73
N ARG A 3 -6.61 -1.51 -4.86
CA ARG A 3 -7.03 -2.30 -6.02
C ARG A 3 -6.26 -1.85 -7.25
N LYS A 4 -5.83 -2.78 -8.09
CA LYS A 4 -5.30 -2.43 -9.42
C LYS A 4 -6.45 -1.97 -10.31
N LYS A 5 -6.35 -0.79 -10.94
CA LYS A 5 -7.30 -0.35 -11.97
C LYS A 5 -7.14 -1.21 -13.22
N SER A 6 -8.24 -1.70 -13.76
CA SER A 6 -8.27 -2.33 -15.08
C SER A 6 -8.07 -1.24 -16.15
N PRO A 7 -7.26 -1.46 -17.19
CA PRO A 7 -7.19 -0.52 -18.30
C PRO A 7 -8.52 -0.58 -19.08
N ALA A 8 -9.07 0.58 -19.43
CA ALA A 8 -10.25 0.67 -20.29
C ALA A 8 -9.92 0.44 -21.78
N ILE A 9 -8.64 0.54 -22.16
CA ILE A 9 -8.16 0.48 -23.54
C ILE A 9 -6.83 -0.30 -23.55
N TRP A 10 -6.66 -1.18 -24.53
CA TRP A 10 -5.65 -2.24 -24.68
C TRP A 10 -4.19 -1.75 -24.83
N GLY A 11 -3.69 -0.99 -23.87
CA GLY A 11 -2.30 -0.54 -23.89
C GLY A 11 -1.99 0.47 -22.81
N ARG A 12 -1.30 0.00 -21.76
CA ARG A 12 -0.50 0.78 -20.80
C ARG A 12 -1.20 1.48 -19.62
N VAL A 13 -0.47 1.38 -18.50
CA VAL A 13 -0.65 1.92 -17.14
C VAL A 13 -1.87 1.40 -16.37
N VAL A 14 -1.64 0.26 -15.72
CA VAL A 14 -2.40 -0.14 -14.53
C VAL A 14 -2.07 0.89 -13.44
N ASP A 15 -3.08 1.44 -12.80
CA ASP A 15 -2.94 2.46 -11.75
C ASP A 15 -3.46 1.90 -10.41
N ILE A 16 -3.06 2.48 -9.29
CA ILE A 16 -3.50 2.01 -7.97
C ILE A 16 -4.72 2.80 -7.52
N GLU A 17 -5.81 2.09 -7.25
CA GLU A 17 -6.99 2.63 -6.61
C GLU A 17 -6.89 2.44 -5.09
N TRP A 18 -6.85 3.54 -4.36
CA TRP A 18 -6.94 3.56 -2.91
C TRP A 18 -8.40 3.66 -2.47
N LYS A 19 -8.73 2.97 -1.37
CA LYS A 19 -10.02 3.11 -0.69
C LYS A 19 -9.75 3.59 0.72
N GLY A 20 -10.43 4.66 1.14
CA GLY A 20 -10.29 5.25 2.47
C GLY A 20 -10.05 6.76 2.38
N ASP A 21 -9.19 7.26 3.26
CA ASP A 21 -8.87 8.67 3.41
C ASP A 21 -8.30 9.28 2.12
N VAL A 22 -8.86 10.42 1.70
CA VAL A 22 -8.52 11.09 0.44
C VAL A 22 -7.13 11.73 0.49
N TYR A 23 -6.77 12.34 1.63
CA TYR A 23 -5.48 12.99 1.81
C TYR A 23 -4.33 11.98 1.78
N LEU A 24 -4.48 10.89 2.54
CA LEU A 24 -3.54 9.76 2.54
C LEU A 24 -3.43 9.15 1.13
N SER A 25 -4.55 8.97 0.44
CA SER A 25 -4.55 8.45 -0.93
C SER A 25 -3.77 9.34 -1.90
N GLN A 26 -3.86 10.67 -1.75
CA GLN A 26 -3.08 11.62 -2.56
C GLN A 26 -1.59 11.53 -2.24
N GLN A 27 -1.22 11.46 -0.96
CA GLN A 27 0.17 11.32 -0.53
C GLN A 27 0.80 10.03 -1.07
N LEU A 28 0.10 8.89 -0.95
CA LEU A 28 0.58 7.60 -1.43
C LEU A 28 0.67 7.53 -2.97
N ASN A 29 -0.17 8.28 -3.69
CA ASN A 29 -0.11 8.37 -5.15
C ASN A 29 1.10 9.17 -5.68
N LEU A 30 1.72 10.00 -4.84
CA LEU A 30 2.94 10.75 -5.19
C LEU A 30 4.20 9.89 -5.04
N ASP A 31 4.13 8.77 -4.32
CA ASP A 31 5.24 7.84 -4.16
C ASP A 31 5.30 6.86 -5.36
N TYR A 32 6.10 7.23 -6.36
CA TYR A 32 6.27 6.42 -7.57
C TYR A 32 6.95 5.07 -7.32
N ARG A 33 7.77 4.95 -6.27
CA ARG A 33 8.44 3.70 -5.89
C ARG A 33 7.42 2.72 -5.30
N LEU A 34 6.58 3.20 -4.40
CA LEU A 34 5.44 2.46 -3.88
C LEU A 34 4.52 2.00 -5.02
N LYS A 35 4.23 2.88 -5.98
CA LYS A 35 3.41 2.53 -7.14
C LYS A 35 4.02 1.40 -7.96
N ASP A 36 5.32 1.46 -8.28
CA ASP A 36 5.99 0.43 -9.07
C ASP A 36 5.94 -0.94 -8.37
N ILE A 37 6.25 -0.97 -7.07
CA ILE A 37 6.15 -2.19 -6.25
C ILE A 37 4.74 -2.77 -6.30
N LEU A 38 3.72 -1.96 -6.00
CA LEU A 38 2.32 -2.43 -5.96
C LEU A 38 1.81 -2.91 -7.32
N LEU A 39 2.36 -2.39 -8.43
CA LEU A 39 2.03 -2.86 -9.77
C LEU A 39 2.66 -4.21 -10.10
N GLN A 40 3.83 -4.50 -9.54
CA GLN A 40 4.53 -5.77 -9.70
C GLN A 40 4.01 -6.85 -8.74
N THR A 41 3.54 -6.49 -7.55
CA THR A 41 2.98 -7.42 -6.54
C THR A 41 1.65 -8.02 -7.01
N GLU A 42 1.42 -9.33 -6.79
CA GLU A 42 0.14 -9.94 -7.11
C GLU A 42 -0.99 -9.37 -6.22
N PRO A 43 -2.18 -9.04 -6.77
CA PRO A 43 -3.31 -8.54 -5.97
C PRO A 43 -3.75 -9.46 -4.82
N LYS A 44 -3.43 -10.76 -4.89
CA LYS A 44 -3.70 -11.75 -3.83
C LYS A 44 -2.83 -11.53 -2.60
N GLU A 45 -1.57 -11.14 -2.79
CA GLU A 45 -0.61 -10.83 -1.72
C GLU A 45 -0.93 -9.50 -1.03
N LEU A 46 -1.57 -8.56 -1.74
CA LEU A 46 -2.07 -7.32 -1.16
C LEU A 46 -3.41 -7.49 -0.44
N LYS A 47 -4.24 -8.45 -0.88
CA LYS A 47 -5.48 -8.81 -0.19
C LYS A 47 -5.26 -9.64 1.07
N SER A 48 -4.10 -10.28 1.22
CA SER A 48 -3.82 -11.08 2.40
C SER A 48 -3.56 -10.20 3.61
N ASN A 49 -4.54 -10.08 4.50
CA ASN A 49 -4.43 -9.83 5.95
C ASN A 49 -3.35 -8.84 6.44
N ILE A 50 -2.99 -7.81 5.67
CA ILE A 50 -2.13 -6.73 6.14
C ILE A 50 -3.04 -5.68 6.78
N VAL A 51 -2.87 -5.41 8.07
CA VAL A 51 -3.59 -4.36 8.77
C VAL A 51 -2.59 -3.44 9.43
N ILE A 52 -2.64 -2.16 9.08
CA ILE A 52 -1.76 -1.13 9.63
C ILE A 52 -2.59 -0.28 10.59
N PHE A 53 -2.16 -0.20 11.84
CA PHE A 53 -2.77 0.62 12.88
C PHE A 53 -1.82 1.77 13.23
N PRO A 54 -2.25 3.04 13.14
CA PRO A 54 -1.46 4.14 13.69
C PRO A 54 -1.37 3.98 15.21
N GLU A 55 -0.18 4.19 15.78
CA GLU A 55 0.00 4.37 17.23
C GLU A 55 0.63 5.75 17.49
N PRO A 56 -0.17 6.84 17.41
CA PRO A 56 0.33 8.22 17.43
C PRO A 56 1.13 8.55 18.69
N LYS A 57 0.71 7.98 19.83
CA LYS A 57 1.36 8.13 21.14
C LYS A 57 2.83 7.68 21.13
N TYR A 58 3.19 6.75 20.26
CA TYR A 58 4.50 6.13 20.23
C TYR A 58 5.27 6.43 18.94
N GLU A 59 4.74 7.32 18.10
CA GLU A 59 5.34 7.73 16.82
C GLU A 59 5.74 6.54 15.93
N TYR A 60 4.95 5.46 15.96
CA TYR A 60 5.07 4.33 15.05
C TYR A 60 3.70 3.85 14.59
N ALA A 61 3.67 3.03 13.55
CA ALA A 61 2.48 2.32 13.13
C ALA A 61 2.70 0.82 13.34
N LYS A 62 1.70 0.15 13.91
CA LYS A 62 1.72 -1.29 14.14
C LYS A 62 1.18 -2.01 12.92
N VAL A 63 2.01 -2.85 12.32
CA VAL A 63 1.62 -3.70 11.19
C VAL A 63 1.30 -5.10 11.69
N ARG A 64 0.13 -5.61 11.33
CA ARG A 64 -0.23 -7.03 11.45
C ARG A 64 -0.26 -7.63 10.06
N THR A 65 0.43 -8.75 9.87
CA THR A 65 0.39 -9.55 8.63
C THR A 65 -0.22 -10.91 8.95
N ALA A 66 -0.73 -11.64 7.94
CA ALA A 66 -0.91 -13.09 8.12
C ALA A 66 0.44 -13.74 8.44
N TYR A 67 0.43 -14.93 9.05
CA TYR A 67 1.59 -15.72 9.47
C TYR A 67 2.65 -16.03 8.38
N LEU A 68 2.51 -15.48 7.17
CA LEU A 68 3.49 -15.53 6.10
C LEU A 68 4.30 -14.23 6.10
N LEU A 69 5.62 -14.37 6.06
CA LEU A 69 6.52 -13.24 5.90
C LEU A 69 6.29 -12.61 4.51
N PRO A 70 6.06 -11.29 4.41
CA PRO A 70 5.97 -10.61 3.12
C PRO A 70 7.25 -10.78 2.31
N SER A 71 7.15 -10.71 0.97
CA SER A 71 8.34 -10.54 0.13
C SER A 71 9.07 -9.24 0.51
N PRO A 72 10.38 -9.11 0.22
CA PRO A 72 11.12 -7.88 0.48
C PRO A 72 10.44 -6.63 -0.11
N ASP A 73 9.94 -6.74 -1.34
CA ASP A 73 9.24 -5.65 -2.01
C ASP A 73 7.93 -5.29 -1.29
N LEU A 74 7.14 -6.29 -0.89
CA LEU A 74 5.90 -6.05 -0.16
C LEU A 74 6.18 -5.48 1.24
N PHE A 75 7.25 -5.91 1.90
CA PHE A 75 7.70 -5.36 3.17
C PHE A 75 8.06 -3.88 3.03
N GLU A 76 8.74 -3.52 1.94
CA GLU A 76 9.07 -2.13 1.64
C GLU A 76 7.83 -1.27 1.37
N ALA A 77 6.87 -1.78 0.59
CA ALA A 77 5.60 -1.10 0.36
C ALA A 77 4.84 -0.86 1.67
N ILE A 78 4.83 -1.84 2.58
CA ILE A 78 4.23 -1.72 3.91
C ILE A 78 4.91 -0.62 4.73
N ASP A 79 6.25 -0.57 4.74
CA ASP A 79 7.01 0.43 5.47
C ASP A 79 6.71 1.86 4.97
N ILE A 80 6.66 2.05 3.65
CA ILE A 80 6.27 3.33 3.05
C ILE A 80 4.87 3.73 3.50
N ILE A 81 3.88 2.84 3.37
CA ILE A 81 2.49 3.12 3.75
C ILE A 81 2.40 3.44 5.26
N ALA A 82 3.10 2.68 6.10
CA ALA A 82 3.13 2.87 7.54
C ALA A 82 3.71 4.24 7.95
N LYS A 83 4.73 4.74 7.25
CA LYS A 83 5.31 6.08 7.47
C LYS A 83 4.31 7.21 7.20
N TYR A 84 3.50 7.09 6.16
CA TYR A 84 2.45 8.07 5.87
C TYR A 84 1.33 8.02 6.90
N ILE A 85 0.93 6.82 7.36
CA ILE A 85 -0.10 6.64 8.40
C ILE A 85 0.36 7.15 9.77
N LYS A 86 1.65 7.05 10.09
CA LYS A 86 2.24 7.62 11.33
C LYS A 86 2.16 9.15 11.33
N SER A 87 2.34 9.79 10.18
CA SER A 87 2.52 11.24 10.07
C SER A 87 1.21 12.02 9.92
N GLY A 88 0.08 11.32 9.83
CA GLY A 88 -1.26 11.89 9.68
C GLY A 88 -2.03 12.02 10.98
#